data_AF-A0A1A8UIY4-F1
#
_entry.id   AF-A0A1A8UIY4-F1
#
_cell.length_a   1.000
_cell.length_b   1.000
_cell.length_c   1.000
_cell.angle_alpha   90.00
_cell.angle_beta   90.00
_cell.angle_gamma   90.00
#
_symmetry.space_group_name_H-M   'P 1'
#
loop_
_entity.id
_entity.type
_entity.pdbx_description
1 polymer ?
#
loop_
_entity_poly.entity_id
_entity_poly.type
_entity_poly.pdbx_seq_one_letter_code
_entity_poly.pdbx_strand_id
1 'polypeptide(L)'
;VHGWCLLSHVGFTHHASTLCLWTITAQPMHWIYNPDRLKEVLSDLEPCPEFRSESANPFYRRTTGEQTCYGDQAYVLLESLSQCGDVDLQDLTKRFYEFFGPGTAYDLPLNDPYREKGGPKAILPIDGPWRNASLKAFIRNVDAGKEETGCDVDCQMDGITKIAPVVSMFAGRPQMLEKVEEVIRVTQNNDMCVAVTMAAARFLEHFILNGPDPDVLETVLNQLNDPKRQNPQDLDRAVTAQIHQVKDNLSKASHQLIPAVFTNT
;
A
#
# COMPACT_ATOMS: atom_id res chain seq x y z
N VAL A 1 4.25 -5.51 -7.50
CA VAL A 1 5.54 -5.93 -8.11
C VAL A 1 6.40 -4.75 -8.61
N HIS A 2 5.86 -3.63 -9.13
CA HIS A 2 6.70 -2.45 -9.48
C HIS A 2 7.18 -1.61 -8.30
N GLY A 3 6.55 -1.72 -7.12
CA GLY A 3 7.11 -1.14 -5.89
C GLY A 3 8.41 -1.81 -5.44
N TRP A 4 8.77 -3.01 -5.95
CA TRP A 4 9.93 -3.77 -5.49
C TRP A 4 11.19 -3.59 -6.34
N CYS A 5 11.09 -3.13 -7.60
CA CYS A 5 12.28 -2.97 -8.45
C CYS A 5 13.16 -1.75 -8.08
N LEU A 6 12.65 -0.82 -7.28
CA LEU A 6 13.46 0.25 -6.66
C LEU A 6 14.09 -0.17 -5.31
N LEU A 7 13.72 -1.34 -4.76
CA LEU A 7 14.02 -1.72 -3.37
C LEU A 7 15.30 -2.54 -3.17
N SER A 8 16.06 -2.86 -4.24
CA SER A 8 17.19 -3.79 -4.13
C SER A 8 18.56 -3.14 -3.90
N HIS A 9 18.67 -1.82 -3.72
CA HIS A 9 19.98 -1.13 -3.63
C HIS A 9 20.23 -0.30 -2.35
N VAL A 10 19.29 -0.22 -1.41
CA VAL A 10 19.49 0.59 -0.20
C VAL A 10 19.29 -0.28 1.04
N GLY A 11 20.40 -0.78 1.57
CA GLY A 11 20.42 -1.61 2.76
C GLY A 11 20.08 -0.80 4.01
N PHE A 12 18.96 -1.10 4.66
CA PHE A 12 18.70 -0.67 6.03
C PHE A 12 17.97 -1.76 6.83
N THR A 13 18.60 -2.15 7.93
CA THR A 13 18.09 -3.05 8.96
C THR A 13 17.22 -2.28 9.94
N HIS A 14 15.89 -2.35 9.85
CA HIS A 14 14.87 -2.24 10.91
C HIS A 14 13.45 -2.17 10.29
N HIS A 15 12.58 -3.13 10.63
CA HIS A 15 11.52 -3.65 9.74
C HIS A 15 10.13 -2.97 9.81
N ALA A 16 9.86 -2.09 10.80
CA ALA A 16 8.59 -1.35 10.87
C ALA A 16 8.72 0.12 10.41
N SER A 17 9.87 0.76 10.69
CA SER A 17 10.16 2.12 10.25
C SER A 17 10.34 2.23 8.73
N THR A 18 10.66 1.14 8.04
CA THR A 18 10.95 1.14 6.61
C THR A 18 9.73 1.54 5.78
N LEU A 19 8.53 1.00 6.06
CA LEU A 19 7.32 1.29 5.25
C LEU A 19 6.93 2.78 5.25
N CYS A 20 6.97 3.43 6.42
CA CYS A 20 6.75 4.87 6.56
C CYS A 20 7.89 5.72 5.99
N LEU A 21 9.13 5.21 5.99
CA LEU A 21 10.26 5.90 5.38
C LEU A 21 10.13 5.89 3.85
N TRP A 22 9.73 4.76 3.26
CA TRP A 22 9.60 4.60 1.80
C TRP A 22 8.52 5.49 1.20
N THR A 23 7.39 5.67 1.89
CA THR A 23 6.32 6.56 1.43
C THR A 23 6.79 8.00 1.33
N ILE A 24 7.73 8.43 2.17
CA ILE A 24 8.25 9.80 2.21
C ILE A 24 9.45 9.98 1.26
N THR A 25 10.39 9.02 1.25
CA THR A 25 11.65 9.14 0.48
C THR A 25 11.40 9.16 -1.03
N ALA A 26 10.45 8.34 -1.50
CA ALA A 26 10.10 8.21 -2.91
C ALA A 26 8.91 9.09 -3.34
N GLN A 27 8.23 9.77 -2.41
CA GLN A 27 7.09 10.66 -2.70
C GLN A 27 7.35 11.63 -3.87
N PRO A 28 8.52 12.29 -3.94
CA PRO A 28 8.80 13.26 -5.00
C PRO A 28 8.92 12.64 -6.40
N MET A 29 9.01 11.31 -6.52
CA MET A 29 9.34 10.64 -7.79
C MET A 29 8.44 9.42 -8.09
N HIS A 30 7.54 9.04 -7.19
CA HIS A 30 6.70 7.88 -7.41
C HIS A 30 5.68 8.12 -8.55
N TRP A 31 5.20 7.03 -9.16
CA TRP A 31 4.32 7.03 -10.35
C TRP A 31 4.94 7.61 -11.64
N ILE A 32 6.27 7.72 -11.71
CA ILE A 32 6.98 7.86 -13.00
C ILE A 32 7.14 6.46 -13.60
N TYR A 33 6.26 6.13 -14.56
CA TYR A 33 6.24 4.80 -15.19
C TYR A 33 7.18 4.66 -16.40
N ASN A 34 7.51 5.78 -17.07
CA ASN A 34 8.42 5.76 -18.20
C ASN A 34 9.87 5.56 -17.69
N PRO A 35 10.57 4.47 -18.07
CA PRO A 35 11.91 4.17 -17.57
C PRO A 35 12.96 5.23 -17.93
N ASP A 36 12.88 5.80 -19.14
CA ASP A 36 13.81 6.83 -19.58
C ASP A 36 13.63 8.11 -18.77
N ARG A 37 12.37 8.49 -18.49
CA ARG A 37 12.04 9.63 -17.65
C ARG A 37 12.49 9.41 -16.20
N LEU A 38 12.30 8.21 -15.66
CA LEU A 38 12.77 7.88 -14.32
C LEU A 38 14.30 7.99 -14.24
N LYS A 39 15.00 7.45 -15.24
CA LYS A 39 16.47 7.54 -15.33
C LYS A 39 16.95 8.99 -15.40
N GLU A 40 16.29 9.83 -16.18
CA GLU A 40 16.58 11.27 -16.25
C GLU A 40 16.42 11.94 -14.88
N VAL A 41 15.31 11.68 -14.19
CA VAL A 41 14.99 12.26 -12.86
C VAL A 41 15.94 11.77 -11.75
N LEU A 42 16.53 10.58 -11.90
CA LEU A 42 17.49 10.04 -10.93
C LEU A 42 18.94 10.44 -11.24
N SER A 43 19.24 10.86 -12.48
CA SER A 43 20.63 11.04 -12.94
C SER A 43 21.43 12.08 -12.17
N ASP A 44 20.76 13.09 -11.60
CA ASP A 44 21.35 14.15 -10.78
C ASP A 44 21.36 13.84 -9.27
N LEU A 45 20.75 12.72 -8.85
CA LEU A 45 20.56 12.37 -7.45
C LEU A 45 21.41 11.17 -6.99
N GLU A 46 22.00 10.42 -7.91
CA GLU A 46 22.89 9.31 -7.55
C GLU A 46 24.07 9.79 -6.68
N PRO A 47 24.44 9.07 -5.61
CA PRO A 47 23.92 7.77 -5.16
C PRO A 47 22.78 7.85 -4.11
N CYS A 48 22.23 9.03 -3.84
CA CYS A 48 21.25 9.28 -2.77
C CYS A 48 19.94 9.86 -3.35
N PRO A 49 19.11 9.01 -4.00
CA PRO A 49 17.88 9.44 -4.66
C PRO A 49 16.75 9.85 -3.70
N GLU A 50 16.91 9.60 -2.39
CA GLU A 50 15.91 9.90 -1.39
C GLU A 50 15.71 11.40 -1.18
N PHE A 51 14.47 11.80 -0.89
CA PHE A 51 14.13 13.17 -0.49
C PHE A 51 14.54 14.23 -1.53
N ARG A 52 14.27 13.98 -2.82
CA ARG A 52 14.43 14.99 -3.87
C ARG A 52 13.73 16.30 -3.46
N SER A 53 14.46 17.41 -3.48
CA SER A 53 13.95 18.72 -3.07
C SER A 53 12.85 19.24 -3.97
N GLU A 54 12.99 19.02 -5.28
CA GLU A 54 11.98 19.37 -6.28
C GLU A 54 11.18 18.14 -6.72
N SER A 55 9.87 18.14 -6.46
CA SER A 55 9.01 17.03 -6.87
C SER A 55 8.97 16.85 -8.39
N ALA A 56 9.31 15.65 -8.84
CA ALA A 56 9.10 15.14 -10.19
C ALA A 56 7.80 14.32 -10.33
N ASN A 57 6.98 14.27 -9.27
CA ASN A 57 5.73 13.53 -9.24
C ASN A 57 4.73 14.12 -10.27
N PRO A 58 4.22 13.30 -11.20
CA PRO A 58 3.36 13.79 -12.26
C PRO A 58 1.91 14.06 -11.83
N PHE A 59 1.49 13.63 -10.64
CA PHE A 59 0.09 13.67 -10.19
C PHE A 59 -0.18 14.70 -9.10
N TYR A 60 0.72 14.87 -8.14
CA TYR A 60 0.50 15.77 -7.02
C TYR A 60 1.81 16.30 -6.42
N ARG A 61 1.73 17.41 -5.68
CA ARG A 61 2.86 18.02 -4.99
C ARG A 61 2.59 18.09 -3.50
N ARG A 62 3.58 17.66 -2.72
CA ARG A 62 3.67 17.83 -1.26
C ARG A 62 5.07 18.30 -0.91
N THR A 63 5.22 18.83 0.29
CA THR A 63 6.55 19.17 0.80
C THR A 63 7.34 17.88 0.97
N THR A 64 8.56 17.83 0.42
CA THR A 64 9.46 16.70 0.62
C THR A 64 9.67 16.44 2.11
N GLY A 65 9.47 15.20 2.55
CA GLY A 65 9.44 14.85 3.97
C GLY A 65 8.02 14.59 4.50
N GLU A 66 6.98 15.02 3.78
CA GLU A 66 5.60 14.70 4.13
C GLU A 66 5.18 13.31 3.67
N GLN A 67 4.21 12.75 4.41
CA GLN A 67 3.59 11.49 4.06
C GLN A 67 2.78 11.56 2.77
N THR A 68 2.51 10.40 2.20
CA THR A 68 1.51 10.24 1.14
C THR A 68 0.23 9.66 1.72
N CYS A 69 -0.82 9.53 0.90
CA CYS A 69 -2.05 8.83 1.31
C CYS A 69 -1.78 7.43 1.85
N TYR A 70 -0.71 6.75 1.41
CA TYR A 70 -0.33 5.44 1.90
C TYR A 70 0.13 5.49 3.36
N GLY A 71 1.07 6.39 3.67
CA GLY A 71 1.59 6.56 5.03
C GLY A 71 0.56 7.17 5.98
N ASP A 72 -0.25 8.12 5.49
CA ASP A 72 -1.34 8.71 6.27
C ASP A 72 -2.39 7.67 6.66
N GLN A 73 -2.70 6.69 5.80
CA GLN A 73 -3.61 5.59 6.16
C GLN A 73 -3.00 4.68 7.24
N ALA A 74 -1.69 4.42 7.17
CA ALA A 74 -0.99 3.65 8.21
C ALA A 74 -0.98 4.40 9.55
N TYR A 75 -0.81 5.73 9.51
CA TYR A 75 -0.88 6.59 10.69
C TYR A 75 -2.26 6.55 11.35
N VAL A 76 -3.34 6.72 10.58
CA VAL A 76 -4.72 6.65 11.10
C VAL A 76 -5.02 5.29 11.73
N LEU A 77 -4.57 4.20 11.11
CA LEU A 77 -4.70 2.86 11.68
C LEU A 77 -3.93 2.73 13.01
N LEU A 78 -2.68 3.19 13.05
CA LEU A 78 -1.86 3.16 14.26
C LEU A 78 -2.53 3.95 15.40
N GLU A 79 -3.08 5.12 15.09
CA GLU A 79 -3.77 5.96 16.06
C GLU A 79 -5.01 5.25 16.62
N SER A 80 -5.84 4.66 15.76
CA SER A 80 -7.02 3.88 16.19
C SER A 80 -6.63 2.72 17.12
N LEU A 81 -5.66 1.90 16.70
CA LEU A 81 -5.17 0.77 17.49
C LEU A 81 -4.59 1.21 18.84
N SER A 82 -3.82 2.31 18.85
CA SER A 82 -3.21 2.84 20.08
C SER A 82 -4.25 3.37 21.06
N GLN A 83 -5.36 3.95 20.57
CA GLN A 83 -6.41 4.51 21.43
C GLN A 83 -7.37 3.42 21.92
N CYS A 84 -7.71 2.45 21.08
CA CYS A 84 -8.69 1.42 21.40
C CYS A 84 -8.09 0.20 22.11
N GLY A 85 -6.79 -0.08 21.91
CA GLY A 85 -6.13 -1.26 22.47
C GLY A 85 -6.49 -2.59 21.77
N ASP A 86 -7.31 -2.53 20.72
CA ASP A 86 -7.66 -3.62 19.80
C ASP A 86 -8.13 -2.99 18.46
N VAL A 87 -8.49 -3.80 17.47
CA VAL A 87 -9.20 -3.36 16.27
C VAL A 87 -10.63 -2.97 16.64
N ASP A 88 -10.95 -1.69 16.46
CA ASP A 88 -12.31 -1.15 16.52
C ASP A 88 -12.67 -0.54 15.16
N LEU A 89 -13.57 -1.21 14.42
CA LEU A 89 -13.95 -0.79 13.07
C LEU A 89 -14.77 0.50 13.04
N GLN A 90 -15.48 0.82 14.11
CA GLN A 90 -16.27 2.05 14.19
C GLN A 90 -15.35 3.24 14.43
N ASP A 91 -14.41 3.14 15.37
CA ASP A 91 -13.39 4.17 15.60
C ASP A 91 -12.51 4.35 14.36
N LEU A 92 -12.05 3.25 13.75
CA LEU A 92 -11.22 3.31 12.55
C LEU A 92 -11.94 3.98 11.37
N THR A 93 -13.20 3.61 11.11
CA THR A 93 -14.03 4.23 10.08
C THR A 93 -14.20 5.73 10.33
N LYS A 94 -14.52 6.10 11.58
CA LYS A 94 -14.66 7.49 11.98
C LYS A 94 -13.37 8.28 11.72
N ARG A 95 -12.21 7.80 12.16
CA ARG A 95 -10.93 8.49 11.97
C ARG A 95 -10.53 8.59 10.50
N PHE A 96 -10.77 7.54 9.71
CA PHE A 96 -10.55 7.62 8.26
C PHE A 96 -11.42 8.72 7.64
N TYR A 97 -12.70 8.80 8.02
CA TYR A 97 -13.60 9.83 7.53
C TYR A 97 -13.15 11.23 7.97
N GLU A 98 -12.77 11.41 9.24
CA GLU A 98 -12.29 12.70 9.76
C GLU A 98 -10.96 13.15 9.13
N PHE A 99 -10.06 12.22 8.83
CA PHE A 99 -8.74 12.53 8.28
C PHE A 99 -8.78 12.77 6.76
N PHE A 100 -9.55 11.96 6.02
CA PHE A 100 -9.57 11.99 4.56
C PHE A 100 -10.83 12.62 3.97
N GLY A 101 -11.84 12.95 4.77
CA GLY A 101 -13.15 13.43 4.32
C GLY A 101 -13.23 14.93 3.99
N PRO A 102 -14.44 15.52 4.05
CA PRO A 102 -14.67 16.92 3.73
C PRO A 102 -13.92 17.90 4.64
N GLY A 103 -13.45 19.02 4.08
CA GLY A 103 -12.77 20.10 4.82
C GLY A 103 -11.33 19.82 5.24
N THR A 104 -10.74 18.70 4.82
CA THR A 104 -9.34 18.34 5.13
C THR A 104 -8.39 18.71 3.99
N ALA A 105 -7.08 18.53 4.20
CA ALA A 105 -6.09 18.73 3.15
C ALA A 105 -6.31 17.83 1.91
N TYR A 106 -7.06 16.74 2.07
CA TYR A 106 -7.42 15.84 0.97
C TYR A 106 -8.63 16.33 0.16
N ASP A 107 -9.38 17.32 0.66
CA ASP A 107 -10.62 17.81 0.05
C ASP A 107 -10.37 18.80 -1.11
N LEU A 108 -9.70 18.30 -2.14
CA LEU A 108 -9.35 19.04 -3.35
C LEU A 108 -10.31 18.69 -4.50
N PRO A 109 -10.55 19.60 -5.47
CA PRO A 109 -11.48 19.34 -6.57
C PRO A 109 -11.22 18.06 -7.37
N LEU A 110 -9.96 17.65 -7.54
CA LEU A 110 -9.60 16.39 -8.22
C LEU A 110 -9.69 15.16 -7.32
N ASN A 111 -9.72 15.36 -6.00
CA ASN A 111 -9.93 14.34 -4.99
C ASN A 111 -11.40 14.12 -4.63
N ASP A 112 -12.31 14.98 -5.10
CA ASP A 112 -13.73 14.88 -4.85
C ASP A 112 -14.25 13.44 -5.14
N PRO A 113 -14.82 12.75 -4.13
CA PRO A 113 -15.37 11.42 -4.28
C PRO A 113 -16.51 11.34 -5.30
N TYR A 114 -17.20 12.45 -5.56
CA TYR A 114 -18.36 12.56 -6.43
C TYR A 114 -18.04 13.14 -7.81
N ARG A 115 -16.76 13.41 -8.09
CA ARG A 115 -16.33 13.94 -9.39
C ARG A 115 -16.75 13.03 -10.55
N GLU A 116 -17.54 13.56 -11.47
CA GLU A 116 -18.01 12.84 -12.65
C GLU A 116 -16.86 12.47 -13.60
N LYS A 117 -16.92 11.25 -14.15
CA LYS A 117 -16.02 10.80 -15.22
C LYS A 117 -16.42 11.50 -16.53
N GLY A 118 -15.47 12.16 -17.19
CA GLY A 118 -15.71 12.85 -18.47
C GLY A 118 -15.72 14.39 -18.39
N GLY A 119 -15.48 14.97 -17.20
CA GLY A 119 -15.24 16.40 -17.07
C GLY A 119 -13.94 16.88 -17.75
N PRO A 120 -13.64 18.18 -17.69
CA PRO A 120 -12.43 18.76 -18.27
C PRO A 120 -11.16 18.01 -17.83
N LYS A 121 -10.17 17.95 -18.73
CA LYS A 121 -8.87 17.33 -18.43
C LYS A 121 -8.29 17.93 -17.16
N ALA A 122 -7.89 17.06 -16.24
CA ALA A 122 -7.23 17.46 -15.00
C ALA A 122 -5.91 18.19 -15.33
N ILE A 123 -5.69 19.35 -14.71
CA ILE A 123 -4.37 19.98 -14.70
C ILE A 123 -3.58 19.29 -13.58
N LEU A 124 -2.52 18.59 -13.97
CA LEU A 124 -1.64 17.87 -13.06
C LEU A 124 -0.21 18.46 -13.13
N PRO A 125 0.58 18.32 -12.05
CA PRO A 125 0.18 17.77 -10.76
C PRO A 125 -0.66 18.76 -9.94
N ILE A 126 -1.53 18.24 -9.08
CA ILE A 126 -2.30 19.06 -8.13
C ILE A 126 -1.41 19.62 -7.03
N ASP A 127 -1.80 20.76 -6.45
CA ASP A 127 -1.16 21.30 -5.26
C ASP A 127 -1.83 20.74 -4.00
N GLY A 128 -1.14 19.84 -3.30
CA GLY A 128 -1.66 19.10 -2.16
C GLY A 128 -1.68 17.58 -2.35
N PRO A 129 -2.20 16.82 -1.37
CA PRO A 129 -2.11 15.37 -1.36
C PRO A 129 -3.09 14.69 -2.34
N TRP A 130 -2.77 13.47 -2.77
CA TRP A 130 -3.63 12.67 -3.64
C TRP A 130 -4.53 11.71 -2.85
N ARG A 131 -5.85 11.70 -3.12
CA ARG A 131 -6.80 10.75 -2.52
C ARG A 131 -7.00 9.54 -3.44
N ASN A 132 -6.68 8.34 -2.97
CA ASN A 132 -6.83 7.11 -3.75
C ASN A 132 -8.29 6.76 -4.06
N ALA A 133 -8.50 5.91 -5.07
CA ALA A 133 -9.84 5.49 -5.49
C ALA A 133 -10.58 4.72 -4.39
N SER A 134 -9.86 3.86 -3.65
CA SER A 134 -10.33 3.17 -2.44
C SER A 134 -10.94 4.14 -1.42
N LEU A 135 -10.22 5.21 -1.06
CA LEU A 135 -10.67 6.24 -0.11
C LEU A 135 -11.85 7.06 -0.64
N LYS A 136 -11.90 7.35 -1.94
CA LYS A 136 -13.06 8.01 -2.55
C LYS A 136 -14.31 7.13 -2.44
N ALA A 137 -14.19 5.84 -2.75
CA ALA A 137 -15.31 4.90 -2.60
C ALA A 137 -15.73 4.73 -1.14
N PHE A 138 -14.76 4.64 -0.23
CA PHE A 138 -14.98 4.63 1.21
C PHE A 138 -15.85 5.80 1.67
N ILE A 139 -15.47 7.04 1.32
CA ILE A 139 -16.24 8.24 1.71
C ILE A 139 -17.68 8.15 1.16
N ARG A 140 -17.85 7.81 -0.13
CA ARG A 140 -19.19 7.65 -0.72
C ARG A 140 -20.04 6.60 0.00
N ASN A 141 -19.42 5.49 0.43
CA ASN A 141 -20.12 4.41 1.10
C ASN A 141 -20.51 4.79 2.53
N VAL A 142 -19.65 5.50 3.26
CA VAL A 142 -19.96 6.07 4.58
C VAL A 142 -21.09 7.09 4.48
N ASP A 143 -21.02 8.03 3.52
CA ASP A 143 -22.05 9.05 3.29
C ASP A 143 -23.42 8.44 2.92
N ALA A 144 -23.40 7.27 2.26
CA ALA A 144 -24.60 6.50 1.94
C ALA A 144 -25.11 5.63 3.11
N GLY A 145 -24.44 5.63 4.27
CA GLY A 145 -24.82 4.85 5.44
C GLY A 145 -24.67 3.33 5.25
N LYS A 146 -23.75 2.88 4.39
CA LYS A 146 -23.50 1.45 4.18
C LYS A 146 -22.75 0.86 5.38
N GLU A 147 -23.08 -0.38 5.71
CA GLU A 147 -22.34 -1.18 6.70
C GLU A 147 -20.96 -1.58 6.16
N GLU A 148 -20.89 -2.07 4.92
CA GLU A 148 -19.64 -2.35 4.23
C GLU A 148 -19.15 -1.09 3.51
N THR A 149 -18.11 -0.48 4.06
CA THR A 149 -17.59 0.81 3.57
C THR A 149 -16.51 0.66 2.50
N GLY A 150 -15.83 -0.48 2.41
CA GLY A 150 -14.72 -0.66 1.48
C GLY A 150 -15.10 -0.62 -0.01
N CYS A 151 -14.13 -0.28 -0.86
CA CYS A 151 -14.28 -0.33 -2.31
C CYS A 151 -14.21 -1.77 -2.83
N ASP A 152 -15.20 -2.20 -3.60
CA ASP A 152 -15.30 -3.55 -4.17
C ASP A 152 -14.50 -3.75 -5.47
N VAL A 153 -14.25 -2.65 -6.20
CA VAL A 153 -13.58 -2.68 -7.51
C VAL A 153 -12.11 -2.25 -7.48
N ASP A 154 -11.66 -1.61 -6.40
CA ASP A 154 -10.26 -1.18 -6.29
C ASP A 154 -9.38 -2.38 -5.91
N CYS A 155 -8.43 -2.69 -6.79
CA CYS A 155 -7.47 -3.79 -6.62
C CYS A 155 -6.02 -3.29 -6.41
N GLN A 156 -5.84 -2.06 -5.91
CA GLN A 156 -4.53 -1.45 -5.73
C GLN A 156 -3.85 -1.89 -4.42
N MET A 157 -2.60 -1.44 -4.23
CA MET A 157 -1.70 -1.88 -3.16
C MET A 157 -2.01 -1.27 -1.77
N ASP A 158 -3.09 -0.49 -1.63
CA ASP A 158 -3.35 0.33 -0.45
C ASP A 158 -3.36 -0.49 0.86
N GLY A 159 -3.95 -1.69 0.85
CA GLY A 159 -3.92 -2.64 1.97
C GLY A 159 -2.50 -2.88 2.48
N ILE A 160 -1.60 -3.34 1.61
CA ILE A 160 -0.20 -3.64 1.96
C ILE A 160 0.53 -2.42 2.53
N THR A 161 0.25 -1.23 2.01
CA THR A 161 0.96 -0.02 2.46
C THR A 161 0.62 0.43 3.88
N LYS A 162 -0.44 -0.12 4.49
CA LYS A 162 -0.90 0.28 5.82
C LYS A 162 -0.98 -0.83 6.86
N ILE A 163 -0.69 -2.09 6.53
CA ILE A 163 -0.86 -3.21 7.47
C ILE A 163 0.17 -3.25 8.61
N ALA A 164 1.26 -2.48 8.55
CA ALA A 164 2.33 -2.60 9.53
C ALA A 164 1.90 -2.44 11.01
N PRO A 165 1.04 -1.47 11.39
CA PRO A 165 0.57 -1.34 12.77
C PRO A 165 -0.22 -2.55 13.27
N VAL A 166 -1.19 -3.05 12.49
CA VAL A 166 -2.03 -4.18 12.89
C VAL A 166 -1.22 -5.48 12.95
N VAL A 167 -0.34 -5.73 11.96
CA VAL A 167 0.52 -6.92 12.00
C VAL A 167 1.45 -6.88 13.21
N SER A 168 2.06 -5.72 13.50
CA SER A 168 2.95 -5.58 14.65
C SER A 168 2.25 -5.81 15.99
N MET A 169 1.01 -5.34 16.12
CA MET A 169 0.22 -5.50 17.35
C MET A 169 -0.20 -6.95 17.62
N PHE A 170 -0.49 -7.70 16.56
CA PHE A 170 -1.00 -9.08 16.65
C PHE A 170 0.02 -10.16 16.26
N ALA A 171 1.27 -9.81 15.95
CA ALA A 171 2.29 -10.79 15.56
C ALA A 171 2.39 -11.95 16.56
N GLY A 172 2.39 -13.18 16.03
CA GLY A 172 2.44 -14.42 16.80
C GLY A 172 1.10 -14.84 17.42
N ARG A 173 0.02 -14.07 17.22
CA ARG A 173 -1.33 -14.41 17.70
C ARG A 173 -2.16 -15.03 16.58
N PRO A 174 -2.97 -16.06 16.87
CA PRO A 174 -3.75 -16.78 15.84
C PRO A 174 -4.75 -15.88 15.09
N GLN A 175 -5.24 -14.82 15.74
CA GLN A 175 -6.18 -13.85 15.17
C GLN A 175 -5.54 -12.76 14.29
N MET A 176 -4.21 -12.76 14.09
CA MET A 176 -3.52 -11.67 13.36
C MET A 176 -4.11 -11.46 11.95
N LEU A 177 -4.31 -12.55 11.20
CA LEU A 177 -4.82 -12.47 9.83
C LEU A 177 -6.31 -12.05 9.76
N GLU A 178 -7.11 -12.46 10.74
CA GLU A 178 -8.50 -12.03 10.89
C GLU A 178 -8.55 -10.50 11.12
N LYS A 179 -7.74 -10.00 12.06
CA LYS A 179 -7.61 -8.56 12.33
C LYS A 179 -7.10 -7.75 11.14
N VAL A 180 -6.17 -8.32 10.37
CA VAL A 180 -5.69 -7.72 9.12
C VAL A 180 -6.83 -7.59 8.10
N GLU A 181 -7.61 -8.66 7.90
CA GLU A 181 -8.73 -8.65 6.95
C GLU A 181 -9.81 -7.62 7.34
N GLU A 182 -10.22 -7.61 8.62
CA GLU A 182 -11.18 -6.63 9.16
C GLU A 182 -10.77 -5.19 8.82
N VAL A 183 -9.49 -4.83 9.06
CA VAL A 183 -8.95 -3.49 8.82
C VAL A 183 -8.90 -3.13 7.32
N ILE A 184 -8.52 -4.07 6.45
CA ILE A 184 -8.43 -3.82 5.01
C ILE A 184 -9.81 -3.51 4.44
N ARG A 185 -10.81 -4.33 4.82
CA ARG A 185 -12.19 -4.26 4.32
C ARG A 185 -12.90 -2.95 4.64
N VAL A 186 -12.42 -2.16 5.61
CA VAL A 186 -12.91 -0.79 5.85
C VAL A 186 -12.79 0.09 4.61
N THR A 187 -11.73 -0.06 3.82
CA THR A 187 -11.46 0.83 2.65
C THR A 187 -11.35 0.09 1.32
N GLN A 188 -11.03 -1.20 1.34
CA GLN A 188 -10.94 -2.07 0.17
C GLN A 188 -11.64 -3.40 0.48
N ASN A 189 -12.83 -3.58 -0.06
CA ASN A 189 -13.62 -4.80 0.06
C ASN A 189 -13.51 -5.66 -1.21
N ASN A 190 -12.27 -5.99 -1.59
CA ASN A 190 -11.95 -6.77 -2.79
C ASN A 190 -11.11 -7.99 -2.41
N ASP A 191 -11.53 -9.19 -2.81
CA ASP A 191 -10.90 -10.44 -2.36
C ASP A 191 -9.47 -10.61 -2.88
N MET A 192 -9.13 -10.04 -4.05
CA MET A 192 -7.75 -10.05 -4.53
C MET A 192 -6.86 -9.16 -3.66
N CYS A 193 -7.34 -7.97 -3.27
CA CYS A 193 -6.63 -7.11 -2.33
C CYS A 193 -6.41 -7.82 -0.99
N VAL A 194 -7.46 -8.44 -0.45
CA VAL A 194 -7.39 -9.16 0.83
C VAL A 194 -6.36 -10.30 0.74
N ALA A 195 -6.48 -11.19 -0.24
CA ALA A 195 -5.57 -12.34 -0.38
C ALA A 195 -4.10 -11.92 -0.53
N VAL A 196 -3.81 -10.93 -1.39
CA VAL A 196 -2.44 -10.44 -1.59
C VAL A 196 -1.92 -9.74 -0.32
N THR A 197 -2.76 -8.98 0.37
CA THR A 197 -2.38 -8.30 1.60
C THR A 197 -2.14 -9.27 2.76
N MET A 198 -2.93 -10.33 2.87
CA MET A 198 -2.72 -11.38 3.86
C MET A 198 -1.42 -12.14 3.64
N ALA A 199 -1.04 -12.41 2.39
CA ALA A 199 0.28 -12.96 2.10
C ALA A 199 1.40 -11.99 2.54
N ALA A 200 1.25 -10.69 2.27
CA ALA A 200 2.20 -9.68 2.76
C ALA A 200 2.25 -9.60 4.28
N ALA A 201 1.12 -9.78 4.98
CA ALA A 201 1.06 -9.84 6.43
C ALA A 201 1.85 -11.04 6.99
N ARG A 202 1.78 -12.20 6.33
CA ARG A 202 2.60 -13.38 6.70
C ARG A 202 4.09 -13.10 6.57
N PHE A 203 4.52 -12.46 5.47
CA PHE A 203 5.91 -12.02 5.30
C PHE A 203 6.33 -11.06 6.42
N LEU A 204 5.52 -10.04 6.69
CA LEU A 204 5.84 -9.03 7.70
C LEU A 204 5.88 -9.62 9.12
N GLU A 205 4.91 -10.46 9.48
CA GLU A 205 4.89 -11.17 10.76
C GLU A 205 6.15 -12.03 10.91
N HIS A 206 6.53 -12.77 9.87
CA HIS A 206 7.75 -13.59 9.90
C HIS A 206 8.98 -12.75 10.22
N PHE A 207 9.15 -11.62 9.54
CA PHE A 207 10.29 -10.74 9.80
C PHE A 207 10.25 -10.09 11.19
N ILE A 208 9.06 -9.77 11.71
CA ILE A 208 8.90 -9.24 13.06
C ILE A 208 9.33 -10.26 14.12
N LEU A 209 8.94 -11.52 13.94
CA LEU A 209 9.20 -12.58 14.92
C LEU A 209 10.61 -13.16 14.82
N ASN A 210 11.17 -13.25 13.61
CA ASN A 210 12.39 -14.02 13.35
C ASN A 210 13.57 -13.16 12.85
N GLY A 211 13.33 -11.91 12.46
CA GLY A 211 14.33 -11.09 11.78
C GLY A 211 14.54 -11.51 10.31
N PRO A 212 15.63 -11.06 9.66
CA PRO A 212 15.93 -11.38 8.26
C PRO A 212 16.04 -12.89 8.03
N ASP A 213 15.37 -13.38 6.99
CA ASP A 213 15.37 -14.80 6.63
C ASP A 213 15.46 -14.97 5.10
N PRO A 214 16.52 -15.62 4.58
CA PRO A 214 16.66 -15.89 3.14
C PRO A 214 15.62 -16.88 2.60
N ASP A 215 15.03 -17.71 3.46
CA ASP A 215 14.07 -18.76 3.09
C ASP A 215 12.61 -18.32 3.27
N VAL A 216 12.36 -17.05 3.59
CA VAL A 216 11.03 -16.51 3.88
C VAL A 216 9.99 -16.78 2.78
N LEU A 217 10.41 -16.79 1.51
CA LEU A 217 9.53 -17.13 0.39
C LEU A 217 9.00 -18.55 0.52
N GLU A 218 9.86 -19.52 0.85
CA GLU A 218 9.46 -20.91 1.09
C GLU A 218 8.61 -21.04 2.34
N THR A 219 8.95 -20.31 3.41
CA THR A 219 8.15 -20.31 4.64
C THR A 219 6.71 -19.88 4.36
N VAL A 220 6.50 -18.76 3.68
CA VAL A 220 5.15 -18.26 3.37
C VAL A 220 4.44 -19.16 2.35
N LEU A 221 5.16 -19.70 1.35
CA LEU A 221 4.59 -20.69 0.43
C LEU A 221 4.06 -21.93 1.16
N ASN A 222 4.83 -22.45 2.13
CA ASN A 222 4.41 -23.59 2.94
C ASN A 222 3.18 -23.26 3.79
N GLN A 223 3.10 -22.05 4.37
CA GLN A 223 1.91 -21.61 5.11
C GLN A 223 0.67 -21.50 4.21
N LEU A 224 0.80 -20.96 3.00
CA LEU A 224 -0.31 -20.82 2.04
C LEU A 224 -0.78 -22.16 1.49
N ASN A 225 0.12 -23.14 1.38
CA ASN A 225 -0.19 -24.48 0.90
C ASN A 225 -0.68 -25.44 1.99
N ASP A 226 -0.61 -25.06 3.27
CA ASP A 226 -1.14 -25.87 4.37
C ASP A 226 -2.68 -26.01 4.25
N PRO A 227 -3.23 -27.23 4.12
CA PRO A 227 -4.68 -27.46 4.08
C PRO A 227 -5.41 -27.03 5.36
N LYS A 228 -4.69 -26.88 6.48
CA LYS A 228 -5.23 -26.47 7.78
C LYS A 228 -4.84 -25.03 8.15
N ARG A 229 -4.36 -24.23 7.19
CA ARG A 229 -3.96 -22.84 7.43
C ARG A 229 -5.11 -22.01 7.99
N GLN A 230 -4.75 -21.05 8.83
CA GLN A 230 -5.67 -20.02 9.32
C GLN A 230 -6.02 -19.04 8.21
N ASN A 231 -7.29 -18.62 8.17
CA ASN A 231 -7.87 -17.66 7.21
C ASN A 231 -7.59 -18.02 5.73
N PRO A 232 -8.12 -19.15 5.22
CA PRO A 232 -7.96 -19.52 3.82
C PRO A 232 -8.71 -18.52 2.91
N GLN A 233 -8.06 -18.10 1.83
CA GLN A 233 -8.66 -17.24 0.80
C GLN A 233 -8.82 -18.02 -0.50
N ASP A 234 -9.89 -17.74 -1.26
CA ASP A 234 -10.16 -18.39 -2.55
C ASP A 234 -9.05 -18.17 -3.57
N LEU A 235 -8.34 -17.03 -3.46
CA LEU A 235 -7.28 -16.62 -4.37
C LEU A 235 -5.88 -17.02 -3.90
N ASP A 236 -5.73 -17.76 -2.79
CA ASP A 236 -4.42 -18.17 -2.26
C ASP A 236 -3.59 -18.92 -3.32
N ARG A 237 -4.22 -19.76 -4.15
CA ARG A 237 -3.53 -20.48 -5.24
C ARG A 237 -2.92 -19.52 -6.26
N ALA A 238 -3.62 -18.45 -6.60
CA ALA A 238 -3.11 -17.43 -7.52
C ALA A 238 -1.96 -16.65 -6.89
N VAL A 239 -2.07 -16.31 -5.59
CA VAL A 239 -1.01 -15.65 -4.83
C VAL A 239 0.24 -16.52 -4.75
N THR A 240 0.10 -17.81 -4.43
CA THR A 240 1.21 -18.79 -4.44
C THR A 240 1.93 -18.82 -5.79
N ALA A 241 1.19 -18.82 -6.92
CA ALA A 241 1.79 -18.77 -8.24
C ALA A 241 2.61 -17.48 -8.50
N GLN A 242 2.12 -16.33 -8.00
CA GLN A 242 2.84 -15.06 -8.09
C GLN A 242 4.12 -15.06 -7.23
N ILE A 243 4.07 -15.64 -6.03
CA ILE A 243 5.26 -15.78 -5.16
C ILE A 243 6.31 -16.68 -5.83
N HIS A 244 5.90 -17.78 -6.46
CA HIS A 244 6.82 -18.60 -7.27
C HIS A 244 7.45 -17.80 -8.41
N GLN A 245 6.66 -16.98 -9.12
CA GLN A 245 7.20 -16.12 -10.18
C GLN A 245 8.24 -15.11 -9.63
N VAL A 246 8.03 -14.57 -8.43
CA VAL A 246 9.04 -13.71 -7.77
C VAL A 246 10.31 -14.51 -7.50
N LYS A 247 10.19 -15.71 -6.93
CA LYS A 247 11.32 -16.60 -6.65
C LYS A 247 12.14 -16.93 -7.91
N ASP A 248 11.48 -17.27 -9.00
CA ASP A 248 12.11 -17.60 -10.29
C ASP A 248 12.84 -16.41 -10.94
N ASN A 249 12.53 -15.20 -10.48
CA ASN A 249 13.04 -13.95 -11.02
C ASN A 249 14.09 -13.29 -10.11
N LEU A 250 14.40 -13.83 -8.93
CA LEU A 250 15.34 -13.22 -7.98
C LEU A 250 16.75 -12.98 -8.57
N SER A 251 17.19 -13.85 -9.48
CA SER A 251 18.51 -13.74 -10.12
C SER A 251 18.52 -12.84 -11.36
N LYS A 252 17.36 -12.35 -11.81
CA LYS A 252 17.24 -11.53 -13.02
C LYS A 252 17.39 -10.06 -12.67
N ALA A 253 18.09 -9.31 -13.52
CA ALA A 253 18.18 -7.86 -13.40
C ALA A 253 16.83 -7.21 -13.75
N SER A 254 16.55 -6.03 -13.17
CA SER A 254 15.29 -5.31 -13.35
C SER A 254 14.94 -5.06 -14.83
N HIS A 255 15.92 -4.74 -15.68
CA HIS A 255 15.73 -4.54 -17.12
C HIS A 255 15.32 -5.82 -17.87
N GLN A 256 15.52 -7.00 -17.29
CA GLN A 256 15.09 -8.29 -17.85
C GLN A 256 13.66 -8.66 -17.40
N LEU A 257 13.10 -7.92 -16.45
CA LEU A 257 11.80 -8.17 -15.82
C LEU A 257 10.70 -7.22 -16.30
N ILE A 258 10.94 -6.44 -17.36
CA ILE A 258 9.97 -5.50 -17.93
C ILE A 258 8.69 -6.28 -18.28
N PRO A 259 7.55 -6.04 -17.61
CA PRO A 259 6.34 -6.80 -17.87
C PRO A 259 5.79 -6.47 -19.25
N ALA A 260 5.33 -7.48 -19.99
CA ALA A 260 4.69 -7.34 -21.30
C ALA A 260 3.35 -6.56 -21.29
N VAL A 261 2.89 -6.07 -20.14
CA VAL A 261 1.51 -5.59 -19.93
C VAL A 261 1.39 -4.06 -19.95
N PHE A 262 2.48 -3.31 -20.03
CA PHE A 262 2.44 -1.84 -20.02
C PHE A 262 2.74 -1.26 -21.40
N THR A 263 1.81 -1.44 -22.34
CA THR A 263 1.72 -0.52 -23.48
C THR A 263 1.19 0.80 -22.96
N ASN A 264 2.03 1.85 -22.97
CA ASN A 264 1.64 3.22 -22.66
C ASN A 264 0.34 3.55 -23.42
N THR A 265 -0.76 3.70 -22.69
CA THR A 265 -1.99 4.33 -23.17
C THR A 265 -2.34 5.46 -22.23
#